data_AF-A0A1B6D3Z7-F1
#
_entry.id   AF-A0A1B6D3Z7-F1
#
_cell.length_a   1.000
_cell.length_b   1.000
_cell.length_c   1.000
_cell.angle_alpha   90.00
_cell.angle_beta   90.00
_cell.angle_gamma   90.00
#
_symmetry.space_group_name_H-M   'P 1'
#
loop_
_entity.id
_entity.type
_entity.pdbx_description
1 polymer ?
#
loop_
_entity_poly.entity_id
_entity_poly.type
_entity_poly.pdbx_seq_one_letter_code
_entity_poly.pdbx_strand_id
1 'polypeptide(L)'
;FLFTFSLIMGFVNNVHCYTVISNVLLEILYTSVITICNIPHSSGDDIYSPTEYIHFQKRDEVIDFFEKRRLAGSQKADLVLKGYRSCFYKEQATLPEGRRRPFIVLEGDDRIRRREVAQQLSKYLGASLLTQPPCCMRPQSNMYGRGTSERNAFYFLSLYATAYNVKHMLAMNISIVLDG
;
A
#
# COMPACT_ATOMS: atom_id res chain seq x y z
N PHE A 1 47.02 -4.74 8.01
CA PHE A 1 45.88 -5.06 7.13
C PHE A 1 45.60 -3.86 6.25
N LEU A 2 46.12 -3.87 5.01
CA LEU A 2 45.85 -2.84 4.01
C LEU A 2 44.66 -3.30 3.17
N PHE A 3 43.53 -2.62 3.28
CA PHE A 3 42.42 -2.79 2.34
C PHE A 3 42.72 -1.93 1.11
N THR A 4 42.79 -2.55 -0.06
CA THR A 4 42.84 -1.84 -1.34
C THR A 4 41.46 -1.91 -1.97
N PHE A 5 40.80 -0.76 -2.10
CA PHE A 5 39.55 -0.63 -2.84
C PHE A 5 39.85 -0.09 -4.23
N SER A 6 39.41 -0.79 -5.26
CA SER A 6 39.44 -0.29 -6.63
C SER A 6 38.04 0.16 -7.01
N LEU A 7 37.86 1.45 -7.32
CA LEU A 7 36.61 2.02 -7.78
C LEU A 7 36.64 2.09 -9.31
N ILE A 8 35.71 1.41 -9.98
CA ILE A 8 35.56 1.51 -11.44
C ILE A 8 34.27 2.30 -11.70
N MET A 9 34.40 3.46 -12.36
CA MET A 9 33.25 4.23 -12.85
C MET A 9 32.88 3.76 -14.27
N GLY A 10 31.61 3.42 -14.47
CA GLY A 10 31.03 3.15 -15.78
C GLY A 10 29.79 4.00 -16.02
N PHE A 11 29.58 4.41 -17.26
CA PHE A 11 28.34 5.05 -17.71
C PHE A 11 27.53 4.05 -18.56
N VAL A 12 26.30 3.77 -18.14
CA VAL A 12 25.32 3.04 -18.96
C VAL A 12 24.03 3.85 -18.95
N ASN A 13 23.58 4.32 -20.12
CA ASN A 13 22.30 5.03 -20.31
C ASN A 13 22.07 6.23 -19.35
N ASN A 14 23.04 7.14 -19.17
CA ASN A 14 22.95 8.30 -18.27
C ASN A 14 22.73 7.98 -16.77
N VAL A 15 22.97 6.73 -16.35
CA VAL A 15 22.91 6.33 -14.93
C VAL A 15 24.33 6.16 -14.39
N HIS A 16 24.61 6.79 -13.24
CA HIS A 16 25.86 6.60 -12.50
C HIS A 16 25.83 5.28 -11.73
N CYS A 17 26.61 4.30 -12.18
CA CYS A 17 26.79 3.03 -11.50
C CYS A 17 28.20 2.95 -10.91
N TYR A 18 28.27 2.56 -9.63
CA TYR A 18 29.55 2.30 -8.96
C TYR A 18 29.65 0.81 -8.69
N THR A 19 30.76 0.21 -9.13
CA THR A 19 31.10 -1.17 -8.80
C THR A 19 32.19 -1.14 -7.73
N VAL A 20 31.86 -1.63 -6.53
CA VAL A 20 32.82 -1.78 -5.44
C VAL A 20 33.27 -3.23 -5.41
N ILE A 21 34.54 -3.46 -5.72
CA ILE A 21 35.16 -4.79 -5.64
C ILE A 21 35.95 -4.84 -4.33
N SER A 22 35.49 -5.65 -3.38
CA SER A 22 36.20 -5.93 -2.12
C SER A 22 36.91 -7.26 -2.24
N ASN A 23 38.25 -7.24 -2.24
CA ASN A 23 39.06 -8.45 -2.17
C ASN A 23 39.29 -8.81 -0.69
N VAL A 24 38.39 -9.60 -0.11
CA VAL A 24 38.59 -10.18 1.22
C VAL A 24 39.46 -11.43 1.05
N LEU A 25 40.73 -11.32 1.43
CA LEU A 25 41.67 -12.45 1.53
C LEU A 25 41.33 -13.31 2.75
N LEU A 26 40.40 -14.25 2.59
CA LEU A 26 40.27 -15.42 3.46
C LEU A 26 39.64 -16.58 2.65
N GLU A 27 40.49 -17.45 2.11
CA GLU A 27 40.31 -18.85 1.63
C GLU A 27 38.98 -19.40 1.05
N ILE A 28 37.98 -18.59 0.70
CA ILE A 28 36.80 -19.06 -0.03
C ILE A 28 36.51 -18.07 -1.16
N LEU A 29 36.62 -18.57 -2.40
CA LEU A 29 36.35 -17.87 -3.65
C LEU A 29 34.89 -17.42 -3.74
N TYR A 30 34.56 -16.29 -3.10
CA TYR A 30 33.31 -15.58 -3.30
C TYR A 30 33.62 -14.09 -3.45
N THR A 31 33.90 -13.67 -4.68
CA THR A 31 33.86 -12.25 -5.04
C THR A 31 32.40 -11.82 -5.14
N SER A 32 31.86 -11.26 -4.06
CA SER A 32 30.55 -10.62 -4.10
C SER A 32 30.65 -9.30 -4.86
N VAL A 33 30.17 -9.29 -6.11
CA VAL A 33 30.05 -8.07 -6.90
C VAL A 33 28.76 -7.36 -6.47
N ILE A 34 28.88 -6.35 -5.64
CA ILE A 34 27.74 -5.49 -5.29
C ILE A 34 27.68 -4.36 -6.33
N THR A 35 26.69 -4.42 -7.20
CA THR A 35 26.40 -3.32 -8.14
C THR A 35 25.35 -2.43 -7.52
N ILE A 36 25.73 -1.21 -7.15
CA ILE A 36 24.80 -0.19 -6.64
C ILE A 36 24.44 0.72 -7.81
N CYS A 37 23.24 0.53 -8.36
CA CYS A 37 22.68 1.43 -9.35
C CYS A 37 21.90 2.53 -8.61
N ASN A 38 22.43 3.76 -8.62
CA ASN A 38 21.63 4.92 -8.23
C ASN A 38 20.64 5.20 -9.37
N ILE A 39 19.44 4.63 -9.28
CA ILE A 39 18.35 5.01 -10.18
C ILE A 39 18.01 6.45 -9.83
N PRO A 40 18.16 7.43 -10.76
CA PRO A 40 17.68 8.77 -10.51
C PRO A 40 16.18 8.65 -10.22
N HIS A 41 15.80 9.04 -9.00
CA HIS A 41 14.40 9.19 -8.63
C HIS A 41 13.83 10.21 -9.62
N SER A 42 13.01 9.73 -10.56
CA SER A 42 12.13 10.62 -11.32
C SER A 42 11.12 11.15 -10.29
N SER A 43 11.47 12.23 -9.63
CA SER A 43 10.49 13.15 -9.09
C SER A 43 9.82 13.76 -10.32
N GLY A 44 8.76 13.08 -10.78
CA GLY A 44 7.73 13.78 -11.53
C GLY A 44 7.22 14.84 -10.59
N ASP A 45 7.74 16.06 -10.74
CA ASP A 45 7.24 17.25 -10.06
C ASP A 45 5.84 17.55 -10.64
N ASP A 46 4.86 16.75 -10.22
CA ASP A 46 3.46 17.12 -10.31
C ASP A 46 3.33 18.38 -9.45
N ILE A 47 3.10 19.52 -10.10
CA ILE A 47 2.87 20.82 -9.46
C ILE A 47 1.73 20.66 -8.45
N TYR A 48 2.10 20.48 -7.18
CA TYR A 48 1.18 20.29 -6.07
C TYR A 48 0.60 21.67 -5.71
N SER A 49 -0.46 22.09 -6.40
CA SER A 49 -1.34 23.10 -5.83
C SER A 49 -1.82 22.53 -4.49
N PRO A 50 -1.69 23.23 -3.35
CA PRO A 50 -2.15 22.72 -2.06
C PRO A 50 -3.67 22.55 -2.12
N THR A 51 -4.12 21.39 -2.57
CA THR A 51 -5.51 20.98 -2.42
C THR A 51 -5.76 20.94 -0.93
N GLU A 52 -6.74 21.72 -0.49
CA GLU A 52 -7.24 21.73 0.87
C GLU A 52 -7.36 20.29 1.38
N TYR A 53 -6.49 19.92 2.32
CA TYR A 53 -6.45 18.57 2.85
C TYR A 53 -7.68 18.36 3.72
N ILE A 54 -8.70 17.70 3.15
CA ILE A 54 -9.92 17.40 3.86
C ILE A 54 -9.65 16.24 4.82
N HIS A 55 -9.65 16.54 6.11
CA HIS A 55 -9.56 15.54 7.16
C HIS A 55 -10.97 15.08 7.55
N PHE A 56 -11.26 13.79 7.35
CA PHE A 56 -12.51 13.17 7.78
C PHE A 56 -12.30 12.48 9.12
N GLN A 57 -13.09 12.84 10.13
CA GLN A 57 -13.01 12.21 11.46
C GLN A 57 -13.88 10.97 11.55
N LYS A 58 -14.99 10.95 10.82
CA LYS A 58 -16.01 9.90 10.90
C LYS A 58 -16.35 9.36 9.52
N ARG A 59 -16.74 8.09 9.49
CA ARG A 59 -17.26 7.40 8.30
C ARG A 59 -18.39 8.19 7.63
N ASP A 60 -19.34 8.68 8.44
CA ASP A 60 -20.54 9.33 7.93
C ASP A 60 -20.22 10.64 7.22
N GLU A 61 -19.16 11.36 7.64
CA GLU A 61 -18.68 12.57 6.95
C GLU A 61 -18.16 12.25 5.53
N VAL A 62 -17.50 11.11 5.35
CA VAL A 62 -17.03 10.65 4.04
C VAL A 62 -18.19 10.23 3.15
N ILE A 63 -19.20 9.56 3.73
CA ILE A 63 -20.43 9.19 3.03
C ILE A 63 -21.16 10.46 2.58
N ASP A 64 -21.35 11.42 3.46
CA ASP A 64 -22.00 12.71 3.17
C ASP A 64 -21.26 13.49 2.07
N PHE A 65 -19.92 13.45 2.07
CA PHE A 65 -19.10 14.05 1.03
C PHE A 65 -19.40 13.50 -0.37
N PHE A 66 -19.57 12.17 -0.49
CA PHE A 66 -19.94 11.54 -1.76
C PHE A 66 -21.43 11.69 -2.06
N GLU A 67 -22.31 11.67 -1.06
CA GLU A 67 -23.75 11.87 -1.24
C GLU A 67 -24.06 13.26 -1.79
N LYS A 68 -23.42 14.31 -1.26
CA LYS A 68 -23.54 15.68 -1.79
C LYS A 68 -23.17 15.74 -3.29
N ARG A 69 -22.09 15.07 -3.70
CA ARG A 69 -21.67 14.99 -5.11
C ARG A 69 -22.61 14.15 -5.96
N ARG A 70 -23.14 13.06 -5.42
CA ARG A 70 -24.14 12.23 -6.08
C ARG A 70 -25.41 13.03 -6.36
N LEU A 71 -25.89 13.78 -5.38
CA LEU A 71 -27.06 14.67 -5.51
C LEU A 71 -26.81 15.80 -6.52
N ALA A 72 -25.57 16.27 -6.65
CA ALA A 72 -25.15 17.20 -7.70
C ALA A 72 -24.96 16.54 -9.10
N GLY A 73 -25.28 15.24 -9.26
CA GLY A 73 -25.24 14.54 -10.54
C GLY A 73 -23.94 13.77 -10.84
N SER A 74 -23.02 13.62 -9.88
CA SER A 74 -21.77 12.88 -10.11
C SER A 74 -21.99 11.37 -10.19
N GLN A 75 -21.89 10.81 -11.39
CA GLN A 75 -21.93 9.35 -11.62
C GLN A 75 -20.79 8.61 -10.90
N LYS A 76 -19.59 9.21 -10.82
CA LYS A 76 -18.45 8.61 -10.10
C LYS A 76 -18.76 8.44 -8.61
N ALA A 77 -19.39 9.44 -7.99
CA ALA A 77 -19.78 9.36 -6.59
C ALA A 77 -20.84 8.27 -6.34
N ASP A 78 -21.80 8.12 -7.25
CA ASP A 78 -22.78 7.03 -7.21
C ASP A 78 -22.10 5.64 -7.24
N LEU A 79 -21.12 5.46 -8.14
CA LEU A 79 -20.36 4.21 -8.26
C LEU A 79 -19.53 3.91 -7.00
N VAL A 80 -18.93 4.92 -6.37
CA VAL A 80 -18.22 4.77 -5.09
C VAL A 80 -19.16 4.30 -3.99
N LEU A 81 -20.32 4.96 -3.84
CA LEU A 81 -21.30 4.63 -2.82
C LEU A 81 -21.89 3.23 -3.03
N LYS A 82 -22.18 2.85 -4.27
CA LYS A 82 -22.61 1.48 -4.64
C LYS A 82 -21.55 0.45 -4.31
N GLY A 83 -20.29 0.68 -4.72
CA GLY A 83 -19.17 -0.20 -4.42
C GLY A 83 -18.97 -0.38 -2.92
N TYR A 84 -18.99 0.72 -2.16
CA TYR A 84 -18.91 0.69 -0.70
C TYR A 84 -20.03 -0.14 -0.06
N ARG A 85 -21.30 0.11 -0.42
CA ARG A 85 -22.44 -0.64 0.11
C ARG A 85 -22.36 -2.13 -0.21
N SER A 86 -21.85 -2.49 -1.39
CA SER A 86 -21.68 -3.90 -1.79
C SER A 86 -20.66 -4.68 -0.95
N CYS A 87 -19.81 -4.00 -0.18
CA CYS A 87 -18.85 -4.67 0.70
C CYS A 87 -19.52 -5.29 1.95
N PHE A 88 -20.74 -4.87 2.30
CA PHE A 88 -21.43 -5.27 3.53
C PHE A 88 -22.53 -6.30 3.20
N TYR A 89 -22.16 -7.58 3.19
CA TYR A 89 -23.03 -8.69 2.78
C TYR A 89 -23.58 -9.51 3.96
N LYS A 90 -23.12 -9.25 5.18
CA LYS A 90 -23.52 -9.91 6.43
C LYS A 90 -23.65 -8.91 7.58
N GLU A 91 -24.33 -9.30 8.65
CA GLU A 91 -24.30 -8.57 9.91
C GLU A 91 -22.87 -8.44 10.44
N GLN A 92 -22.58 -7.35 11.15
CA GLN A 92 -21.24 -7.07 11.64
C GLN A 92 -20.78 -8.15 12.62
N ALA A 93 -19.63 -8.78 12.33
CA ALA A 93 -19.08 -9.79 13.22
C ALA A 93 -18.65 -9.23 14.58
N THR A 94 -18.98 -9.99 15.63
CA THR A 94 -18.45 -9.79 16.99
C THR A 94 -17.07 -10.43 17.07
N LEU A 95 -16.09 -9.67 17.56
CA LEU A 95 -14.75 -10.21 17.78
C LEU A 95 -14.74 -11.11 19.02
N PRO A 96 -14.01 -12.24 19.01
CA PRO A 96 -13.91 -13.10 20.18
C PRO A 96 -13.26 -12.33 21.34
N GLU A 97 -13.71 -12.64 22.56
CA GLU A 97 -13.08 -12.18 23.78
C GLU A 97 -11.78 -12.95 24.04
N GLY A 98 -10.80 -12.31 24.67
CA GLY A 98 -9.50 -12.92 24.99
C GLY A 98 -8.47 -12.88 23.86
N ARG A 99 -7.71 -13.97 23.69
CA ARG A 99 -6.59 -14.05 22.73
C ARG A 99 -7.10 -14.04 21.29
N ARG A 100 -6.61 -13.09 20.49
CA ARG A 100 -6.96 -12.92 19.08
C ARG A 100 -5.78 -13.25 18.18
N ARG A 101 -6.08 -13.67 16.95
CA ARG A 101 -5.07 -13.75 15.90
C ARG A 101 -4.54 -12.36 15.55
N PRO A 102 -3.28 -12.25 15.13
CA PRO A 102 -2.70 -10.99 14.71
C PRO A 102 -3.39 -10.43 13.46
N PHE A 103 -3.57 -9.12 13.45
CA PHE A 103 -3.86 -8.31 12.28
C PHE A 103 -2.67 -7.35 12.08
N ILE A 104 -1.94 -7.55 10.99
CA ILE A 104 -0.74 -6.78 10.67
C ILE A 104 -1.03 -5.94 9.43
N VAL A 105 -0.71 -4.64 9.49
CA VAL A 105 -0.79 -3.74 8.34
C VAL A 105 0.63 -3.39 7.91
N LEU A 106 0.90 -3.52 6.62
CA LEU A 106 2.17 -3.13 6.01
C LEU A 106 1.94 -1.87 5.19
N GLU A 107 2.59 -0.79 5.62
CA GLU A 107 2.58 0.52 4.98
C GLU A 107 3.95 0.78 4.34
N GLY A 108 3.97 1.55 3.26
CA GLY A 108 5.21 1.93 2.59
C GLY A 108 4.98 2.55 1.22
N ASP A 109 5.92 3.40 0.80
CA ASP A 109 5.83 4.18 -0.43
C ASP A 109 6.06 3.33 -1.69
N ASP A 110 7.00 2.37 -1.61
CA ASP A 110 7.25 1.41 -2.69
C ASP A 110 6.20 0.29 -2.67
N ARG A 111 5.16 0.47 -3.49
CA ARG A 111 4.04 -0.47 -3.62
C ARG A 111 4.48 -1.88 -4.02
N ILE A 112 5.49 -2.01 -4.87
CA ILE A 112 5.92 -3.32 -5.37
C ILE A 112 6.62 -4.07 -4.24
N ARG A 113 7.62 -3.44 -3.61
CA ARG A 113 8.35 -4.06 -2.48
C ARG A 113 7.43 -4.34 -1.30
N ARG A 114 6.54 -3.41 -0.96
CA ARG A 114 5.56 -3.61 0.11
C ARG A 114 4.64 -4.80 -0.17
N ARG A 115 4.17 -4.94 -1.43
CA ARG A 115 3.37 -6.10 -1.86
C ARG A 115 4.13 -7.41 -1.71
N GLU A 116 5.39 -7.45 -2.14
CA GLU A 116 6.25 -8.64 -2.02
C GLU A 116 6.46 -9.03 -0.56
N VAL A 117 6.78 -8.06 0.31
CA VAL A 117 6.92 -8.28 1.76
C VAL A 117 5.62 -8.80 2.35
N ALA A 118 4.46 -8.22 1.98
CA ALA A 118 3.16 -8.65 2.46
C ALA A 118 2.85 -10.10 2.06
N GLN A 119 3.16 -10.49 0.83
CA GLN A 119 3.00 -11.86 0.35
C GLN A 119 3.92 -12.85 1.06
N GLN A 120 5.19 -12.49 1.28
CA GLN A 120 6.14 -13.35 1.99
C GLN A 120 5.73 -13.51 3.45
N LEU A 121 5.37 -12.41 4.12
CA LEU A 121 4.92 -12.41 5.51
C LEU A 121 3.63 -13.22 5.68
N SER A 122 2.65 -13.06 4.78
CA SER A 122 1.40 -13.81 4.86
C SER A 122 1.64 -15.32 4.71
N LYS A 123 2.52 -15.72 3.78
CA LYS A 123 2.91 -17.13 3.59
C LYS A 123 3.62 -17.69 4.84
N TYR A 124 4.58 -16.94 5.37
CA TYR A 124 5.33 -17.34 6.56
C TYR A 124 4.43 -17.54 7.79
N LEU A 125 3.44 -16.66 7.98
CA LEU A 125 2.51 -16.72 9.11
C LEU A 125 1.31 -17.66 8.90
N GLY A 126 1.12 -18.23 7.70
CA GLY A 126 -0.13 -18.89 7.32
C GLY A 126 -1.34 -17.95 7.42
N ALA A 127 -1.11 -16.66 7.23
CA ALA A 127 -2.13 -15.61 7.33
C ALA A 127 -2.77 -15.33 5.97
N SER A 128 -3.99 -14.82 5.99
CA SER A 128 -4.64 -14.33 4.78
C SER A 128 -4.10 -12.96 4.38
N LEU A 129 -3.82 -12.78 3.10
CA LEU A 129 -3.40 -11.51 2.53
C LEU A 129 -4.62 -10.71 2.06
N LEU A 130 -4.82 -9.52 2.62
CA LEU A 130 -5.80 -8.53 2.18
C LEU A 130 -5.11 -7.40 1.43
N THR A 131 -5.89 -6.69 0.61
CA THR A 131 -5.44 -5.50 -0.14
C THR A 131 -6.31 -4.31 0.21
N GLN A 132 -5.73 -3.12 0.16
CA GLN A 132 -6.45 -1.87 0.17
C GLN A 132 -6.43 -1.21 -1.23
N PRO A 133 -7.57 -0.82 -1.83
CA PRO A 133 -8.96 -1.00 -1.37
C PRO A 133 -9.43 -2.47 -1.45
N PRO A 134 -10.55 -2.84 -0.78
CA PRO A 134 -11.10 -4.18 -0.85
C PRO A 134 -11.69 -4.47 -2.24
N CYS A 135 -11.85 -5.76 -2.58
CA CYS A 135 -12.26 -6.20 -3.92
C CYS A 135 -13.54 -5.48 -4.44
N CYS A 136 -14.54 -5.30 -3.58
CA CYS A 136 -15.80 -4.59 -3.87
C CYS A 136 -15.61 -3.12 -4.31
N MET A 137 -14.51 -2.47 -3.94
CA MET A 137 -14.22 -1.07 -4.28
C MET A 137 -13.04 -0.91 -5.25
N ARG A 138 -12.35 -2.00 -5.59
CA ARG A 138 -11.18 -1.96 -6.48
C ARG A 138 -11.48 -1.34 -7.86
N PRO A 139 -12.63 -1.60 -8.51
CA PRO A 139 -12.96 -0.96 -9.80
C PRO A 139 -12.98 0.58 -9.75
N GLN A 140 -13.17 1.18 -8.57
CA GLN A 140 -13.27 2.63 -8.39
C GLN A 140 -11.93 3.29 -8.01
N SER A 141 -10.86 2.51 -7.78
CA SER A 141 -9.57 2.98 -7.26
C SER A 141 -8.83 4.01 -8.11
N ASN A 142 -9.16 4.07 -9.40
CA ASN A 142 -8.55 4.98 -10.38
C ASN A 142 -9.55 5.98 -10.97
N MET A 143 -10.76 6.13 -10.41
CA MET A 143 -11.76 7.08 -10.92
C MET A 143 -11.39 8.55 -10.72
N TYR A 144 -10.54 8.83 -9.74
CA TYR A 144 -10.12 10.18 -9.34
C TYR A 144 -8.60 10.35 -9.46
N GLY A 145 -8.19 11.55 -9.89
CA GLY A 145 -6.79 11.93 -10.05
C GLY A 145 -6.02 11.92 -8.72
N ARG A 146 -4.70 11.72 -8.78
CA ARG A 146 -3.82 11.85 -7.60
C ARG A 146 -3.95 13.26 -7.01
N GLY A 147 -3.82 13.39 -5.69
CA GLY A 147 -3.95 14.66 -4.97
C GLY A 147 -5.38 15.19 -4.80
N THR A 148 -6.38 14.62 -5.48
CA THR A 148 -7.78 15.11 -5.33
C THR A 148 -8.40 14.71 -3.98
N SER A 149 -9.21 15.61 -3.41
CA SER A 149 -9.93 15.34 -2.16
C SER A 149 -10.89 14.15 -2.30
N GLU A 150 -11.46 13.92 -3.49
CA GLU A 150 -12.28 12.75 -3.79
C GLU A 150 -11.49 11.45 -3.74
N ARG A 151 -10.26 11.45 -4.25
CA ARG A 151 -9.39 10.27 -4.16
C ARG A 151 -9.07 9.98 -2.70
N ASN A 152 -8.72 10.99 -1.92
CA ASN A 152 -8.44 10.80 -0.49
C ASN A 152 -9.68 10.28 0.23
N ALA A 153 -10.85 10.90 0.01
CA ALA A 153 -12.13 10.45 0.56
C ALA A 153 -12.45 8.99 0.16
N PHE A 154 -12.17 8.59 -1.08
CA PHE A 154 -12.35 7.22 -1.55
C PHE A 154 -11.50 6.23 -0.74
N TYR A 155 -10.20 6.51 -0.54
CA TYR A 155 -9.32 5.63 0.23
C TYR A 155 -9.72 5.59 1.71
N PHE A 156 -10.12 6.74 2.30
CA PHE A 156 -10.70 6.79 3.65
C PHE A 156 -11.96 5.93 3.77
N LEU A 157 -12.89 6.02 2.82
CA LEU A 157 -14.10 5.21 2.82
C LEU A 157 -13.78 3.71 2.69
N SER A 158 -12.81 3.37 1.85
CA SER A 158 -12.38 1.99 1.65
C SER A 158 -11.72 1.39 2.89
N LEU A 159 -11.10 2.19 3.77
CA LEU A 159 -10.60 1.71 5.08
C LEU A 159 -11.73 1.16 5.96
N TYR A 160 -12.89 1.81 5.97
CA TYR A 160 -14.05 1.31 6.73
C TYR A 160 -14.59 -0.01 6.16
N ALA A 161 -14.61 -0.16 4.84
CA ALA A 161 -14.99 -1.42 4.19
C ALA A 161 -13.96 -2.54 4.45
N THR A 162 -12.67 -2.21 4.43
CA THR A 162 -11.59 -3.15 4.79
C THR A 162 -11.67 -3.56 6.25
N ALA A 163 -11.94 -2.61 7.17
CA ALA A 163 -12.12 -2.90 8.58
C ALA A 163 -13.29 -3.87 8.83
N TYR A 164 -14.38 -3.77 8.07
CA TYR A 164 -15.47 -4.75 8.12
C TYR A 164 -15.00 -6.14 7.72
N ASN A 165 -14.28 -6.29 6.60
CA ASN A 165 -13.72 -7.58 6.17
C ASN A 165 -12.75 -8.16 7.21
N VAL A 166 -11.86 -7.33 7.75
CA VAL A 166 -10.90 -7.72 8.80
C VAL A 166 -11.63 -8.27 10.03
N LYS A 167 -12.69 -7.59 10.50
CA LYS A 167 -13.48 -8.06 11.65
C LYS A 167 -14.09 -9.45 11.41
N HIS A 168 -14.65 -9.68 10.23
CA HIS A 168 -15.18 -11.00 9.86
C HIS A 168 -14.12 -12.09 9.87
N MET A 169 -12.94 -11.80 9.32
CA MET A 169 -11.85 -12.77 9.27
C MET A 169 -11.25 -13.06 10.65
N LEU A 170 -11.09 -12.04 11.48
CA LEU A 170 -10.66 -12.22 12.87
C LEU A 170 -11.69 -13.01 13.70
N ALA A 171 -12.99 -12.79 13.46
CA ALA A 171 -14.05 -13.58 14.10
C ALA A 171 -14.01 -15.06 13.71
N MET A 172 -13.51 -15.38 12.51
CA MET A 172 -13.24 -16.75 12.05
C MET A 172 -11.87 -17.29 12.52
N ASN A 173 -11.19 -16.60 13.44
CA ASN A 173 -9.87 -16.98 13.97
C ASN A 173 -8.78 -17.09 12.89
N ILE A 174 -8.82 -16.22 11.87
CA ILE A 174 -7.83 -16.14 10.79
C ILE A 174 -6.85 -15.00 11.06
N SER A 175 -5.54 -15.27 10.99
CA SER A 175 -4.49 -14.22 10.99
C SER A 175 -4.52 -13.45 9.68
N ILE A 176 -4.25 -12.14 9.73
CA ILE A 176 -4.39 -11.27 8.56
C ILE A 176 -3.14 -10.41 8.38
N VAL A 177 -2.68 -10.32 7.14
CA VAL A 177 -1.71 -9.31 6.67
C VAL A 177 -2.43 -8.43 5.66
N LEU A 178 -2.49 -7.12 5.90
CA LEU A 178 -3.05 -6.13 5.00
C LEU A 178 -1.92 -5.37 4.30
N ASP A 179 -1.96 -5.39 2.98
CA ASP A 179 -1.16 -4.52 2.10
C ASP A 179 -1.91 -3.19 1.95
N GLY A 180 -1.45 -2.18 2.70
CA GLY A 180 -2.10 -0.88 2.94
C GLY A 180 -1.80 0.16 1.88
#